data_AF-A0A3Q3WA71-F1
#
_entry.id   AF-A0A3Q3WA71-F1
#
_cell.length_a   1.000
_cell.length_b   1.000
_cell.length_c   1.000
_cell.angle_alpha   90.00
_cell.angle_beta   90.00
_cell.angle_gamma   90.00
#
_symmetry.space_group_name_H-M   'P 1'
#
loop_
_entity.id
_entity.type
_entity.pdbx_description
1 polymer ?
#
loop_
_entity_poly.entity_id
_entity_poly.type
_entity_poly.pdbx_seq_one_letter_code
_entity_poly.pdbx_strand_id
1 'polypeptide(L)' 'MVTVTTVLKTVGLFVAELISSITDWFQTKPAWASLGVLEDTELKTTGVHERHKAKTLWEKTGAVVMVVRRPG' A
#
# COMPACT_ATOMS: atom_id res chain seq x y z
N MET A 1 33.94 -32.26 -1.95
CA MET A 1 34.23 -31.35 -3.08
C MET A 1 33.00 -30.51 -3.34
N VAL A 2 33.09 -29.19 -3.20
CA VAL A 2 31.99 -28.28 -3.57
C VAL A 2 32.06 -28.09 -5.08
N THR A 3 31.05 -28.54 -5.81
CA THR A 3 30.96 -28.35 -7.25
C THR A 3 30.62 -26.91 -7.59
N VAL A 4 31.12 -26.41 -8.72
CA VAL A 4 30.86 -25.04 -9.22
C VAL A 4 29.36 -24.75 -9.30
N THR A 5 28.56 -25.76 -9.64
CA THR A 5 27.08 -25.69 -9.66
C THR A 5 26.48 -25.46 -8.27
N THR A 6 27.10 -25.97 -7.22
CA THR A 6 26.66 -25.76 -5.83
C THR A 6 26.95 -24.32 -5.42
N VAL A 7 28.15 -23.81 -5.70
CA VAL A 7 28.53 -22.41 -5.42
C VAL A 7 27.60 -21.43 -6.14
N LEU A 8 27.31 -21.65 -7.43
CA LEU A 8 26.42 -20.77 -8.19
C LEU A 8 24.99 -20.76 -7.63
N LYS A 9 24.48 -21.90 -7.17
CA LYS A 9 23.16 -22.00 -6.53
C LYS A 9 23.13 -21.23 -5.21
N THR A 10 24.16 -21.37 -4.37
CA THR A 10 24.20 -20.68 -3.07
C THR A 10 24.28 -19.16 -3.25
N VAL A 11 25.09 -18.69 -4.21
CA VAL A 11 25.20 -17.27 -4.52
C VAL A 11 23.89 -16.73 -5.10
N GLY A 12 23.25 -17.47 -6.00
CA GLY A 12 21.96 -17.07 -6.58
C GLY A 12 20.84 -16.94 -5.53
N LEU A 13 20.76 -17.90 -4.60
CA LEU A 13 19.81 -17.85 -3.48
C LEU A 13 20.07 -16.65 -2.56
N PHE A 14 21.33 -16.40 -2.22
CA PHE A 14 21.71 -15.27 -1.39
C PHE A 14 21.33 -13.91 -2.00
N VAL A 15 21.56 -13.75 -3.31
CA VAL A 15 21.19 -12.52 -4.03
C VAL A 15 19.66 -12.35 -4.08
N ALA A 16 18.91 -13.43 -4.33
CA ALA A 16 17.45 -13.38 -4.33
C ALA A 16 16.88 -13.00 -2.95
N GLU A 17 17.45 -13.54 -1.88
CA GLU A 17 17.05 -13.24 -0.50
C GLU A 17 17.37 -11.79 -0.12
N LEU A 18 18.53 -11.28 -0.55
CA LEU A 18 18.92 -9.89 -0.37
C LEU A 18 17.95 -8.94 -1.09
N ILE A 19 17.63 -9.22 -2.36
CA ILE A 19 16.67 -8.42 -3.14
C ILE A 19 15.29 -8.45 -2.48
N SER A 20 14.81 -9.63 -2.06
CA SER A 20 13.51 -9.77 -1.41
C SER A 20 13.44 -8.97 -0.10
N SER A 21 14.51 -9.02 0.72
CA SER A 21 14.60 -8.25 1.97
C SER A 21 14.54 -6.74 1.73
N ILE A 22 15.16 -6.26 0.65
CA ILE A 22 15.15 -4.85 0.28
C ILE A 22 13.80 -4.44 -0.33
N THR A 23 13.12 -5.34 -1.05
CA THR A 23 11.89 -5.04 -1.80
C THR A 23 10.77 -4.52 -0.90
N ASP A 24 10.65 -5.03 0.33
CA ASP A 24 9.67 -4.54 1.30
C ASP A 24 9.92 -3.09 1.74
N TRP A 25 11.17 -2.63 1.70
CA TRP A 25 11.50 -1.24 2.02
C TRP A 25 11.16 -0.28 0.87
N PHE A 26 11.22 -0.77 -0.37
CA PHE A 26 10.83 0.03 -1.55
C PHE A 26 9.31 0.16 -1.72
N GLN A 27 8.51 -0.69 -1.05
CA GLN A 27 7.08 -0.50 -1.03
C GLN A 27 6.72 0.76 -0.24
N THR A 28 5.89 1.62 -0.85
CA THR A 28 5.33 2.78 -0.15
C THR A 28 4.55 2.27 1.05
N LYS A 29 5.05 2.57 2.25
CA LYS A 29 4.36 2.19 3.49
C LYS A 29 2.93 2.71 3.45
N PRO A 30 1.94 1.88 3.79
CA PRO A 30 0.55 2.30 3.71
C PRO A 30 0.34 3.48 4.66
N ALA A 31 -0.23 4.57 4.14
CA ALA A 31 -0.63 5.69 4.96
C ALA A 31 -1.56 5.19 6.07
N TRP A 32 -1.24 5.53 7.31
CA TRP A 32 -2.11 5.25 8.44
C TRP A 32 -3.42 6.03 8.25
N ALA A 33 -4.54 5.39 8.58
CA ALA A 33 -5.86 6.02 8.52
C ALA A 33 -5.98 7.02 9.69
N SER A 34 -5.26 8.13 9.62
CA SER A 34 -5.44 9.27 10.52
C SER A 34 -6.63 10.11 10.06
N LEU A 35 -7.24 10.83 10.98
CA LEU A 35 -8.41 11.66 10.68
C LEU A 35 -8.13 12.68 9.57
N GLY A 36 -6.95 13.31 9.57
CA GLY A 36 -6.56 14.25 8.51
C GLY A 36 -6.45 13.60 7.13
N VAL A 37 -5.89 12.39 7.05
CA VAL A 37 -5.83 11.63 5.78
C VAL A 37 -7.24 11.31 5.30
N LEU A 38 -8.14 10.91 6.20
CA LEU A 38 -9.52 10.62 5.87
C LEU A 38 -10.26 11.87 5.39
N GLU A 39 -10.14 12.99 6.09
CA GLU A 39 -10.78 14.26 5.73
C GLU A 39 -10.37 14.78 4.36
N ASP A 40 -9.08 14.71 4.05
CA ASP A 40 -8.50 15.20 2.79
C ASP A 40 -8.63 14.21 1.62
N THR A 41 -9.04 12.97 1.87
CA THR A 41 -9.24 11.98 0.81
C THR A 41 -10.33 12.42 -0.16
N GLU A 42 -10.01 12.43 -1.45
CA GLU A 42 -10.98 12.66 -2.52
C GLU A 42 -11.79 11.39 -2.79
N LEU A 43 -13.09 11.49 -2.55
CA LEU A 43 -14.06 10.47 -2.89
C LEU A 43 -14.51 10.67 -4.34
N LYS A 44 -14.53 9.57 -5.10
CA LYS A 44 -15.05 9.55 -6.47
C LYS A 44 -16.47 9.00 -6.47
N THR A 45 -17.40 9.75 -7.03
CA THR A 45 -18.77 9.28 -7.23
C THR A 45 -18.84 8.24 -8.35
N THR A 46 -19.58 7.16 -8.15
CA THR A 46 -19.78 6.14 -9.20
C THR A 46 -20.72 6.69 -10.26
N GLY A 47 -20.32 6.69 -11.54
CA GLY A 47 -21.15 7.15 -12.66
C GLY A 47 -21.03 8.64 -13.01
N VAL A 48 -20.40 9.46 -12.16
CA VAL A 48 -20.12 10.89 -12.44
C VAL A 48 -18.64 11.17 -12.18
N HIS A 49 -17.99 11.94 -13.04
CA HIS A 49 -16.56 12.30 -12.89
C HIS A 49 -16.34 13.45 -11.88
N GLU A 50 -17.13 13.48 -10.82
CA GLU A 50 -17.03 14.49 -9.77
C GLU A 50 -16.22 13.94 -8.60
N ARG A 51 -15.34 14.77 -8.06
CA ARG A 51 -14.51 14.47 -6.90
C ARG A 51 -14.90 15.39 -5.77
N HIS A 52 -15.14 14.82 -4.60
CA HIS A 52 -15.45 15.59 -3.38
C HIS A 52 -14.55 15.12 -2.25
N LYS A 53 -14.09 16.05 -1.42
CA LYS A 53 -13.40 15.68 -0.18
C LYS A 53 -14.36 14.95 0.76
N ALA A 54 -13.88 13.93 1.44
CA ALA A 54 -14.65 13.20 2.44
C ALA A 54 -15.20 14.12 3.54
N LYS A 55 -14.42 15.12 3.96
CA LYS A 55 -14.86 16.13 4.93
C LYS A 55 -16.15 16.85 4.53
N THR A 56 -16.25 17.26 3.26
CA THR A 56 -17.44 17.95 2.74
C THR A 56 -18.68 17.06 2.82
N LEU A 57 -18.52 15.75 2.66
CA LEU A 57 -19.62 14.80 2.76
C LEU A 57 -20.11 14.68 4.21
N TRP A 58 -19.19 14.57 5.17
CA TRP A 58 -19.51 14.51 6.59
C TRP A 58 -20.23 15.79 7.05
N GLU A 59 -19.67 16.97 6.76
CA GLU A 59 -20.27 18.24 7.20
C GLU A 59 -21.67 18.49 6.61
N LYS A 60 -21.91 18.08 5.36
CA LYS A 60 -23.21 18.30 4.70
C LYS A 60 -24.27 17.28 5.08
N THR A 61 -23.89 16.02 5.30
CA THR A 61 -24.85 14.90 5.37
C THR A 61 -24.75 14.07 6.65
N GLY A 62 -23.72 14.29 7.47
CA GLY A 62 -23.42 13.42 8.61
C GLY A 62 -22.85 12.06 8.21
N ALA A 63 -22.48 11.85 6.95
CA ALA A 63 -21.95 10.59 6.47
C ALA A 63 -20.63 10.21 7.15
N VAL A 64 -20.54 8.97 7.61
CA VAL A 64 -19.32 8.39 8.20
C VAL A 64 -18.55 7.64 7.11
N VAL A 65 -17.29 8.04 6.89
CA VAL A 65 -16.40 7.40 5.92
C VAL A 65 -15.45 6.47 6.66
N MET A 66 -15.49 5.18 6.32
CA MET A 66 -14.61 4.17 6.88
C MET A 66 -13.68 3.63 5.80
N VAL A 67 -12.38 3.61 6.09
CA VAL A 67 -11.39 2.97 5.22
C VAL A 67 -11.14 1.57 5.73
N VAL A 68 -11.43 0.58 4.87
CA VAL A 68 -11.17 -0.84 5.14
C VAL A 68 -9.95 -1.26 4.34
N ARG A 69 -8.96 -1.83 5.02
CA ARG A 69 -7.82 -2.47 4.36
C ARG A 69 -8.24 -3.88 3.93
N ARG A 70 -7.82 -4.29 2.73
CA ARG A 70 -7.96 -5.68 2.31
C ARG A 70 -7.09 -6.54 3.23
N PRO A 71 -7.61 -7.62 3.85
CA PRO A 71 -6.79 -8.57 4.56
C PRO A 71 -5.89 -9.30 3.55
N GLY A 72 -4.58 -9.21 3.73
CA GLY A 72 -3.55 -9.77 2.84
C GLY A 72 -2.16 -9.36 3.30
#